data_AF-A0A7Z0PRN8-F1
#
_entry.id   AF-A0A7Z0PRN8-F1
#
_cell.length_a   1.000
_cell.length_b   1.000
_cell.length_c   1.000
_cell.angle_alpha   90.00
_cell.angle_beta   90.00
_cell.angle_gamma   90.00
#
_symmetry.space_group_name_H-M   'P 1'
#
loop_
_entity.id
_entity.type
_entity.pdbx_description
1 polymer ?
#
loop_
_entity_poly.entity_id
_entity_poly.type
_entity_poly.pdbx_seq_one_letter_code
_entity_poly.pdbx_strand_id
1 'polypeptide(L)'
;MAQTTRSQPRPTIHGSLFATDHKPHPKVNALLGVTLVLGVLALVTAGFHNLHLITSWAGLVGILTGGFGQFISATTRERFGLIIGLGACALGFFLGMSHGGLFGGVVS
;
A
#
# COMPACT_ATOMS: atom_id res chain seq x y z
N MET A 1 -51.49 -18.79 3.48
CA MET A 1 -50.05 -19.12 3.36
C MET A 1 -49.27 -17.88 3.79
N ALA A 2 -48.79 -17.84 5.03
CA ALA A 2 -48.12 -16.67 5.59
C ALA A 2 -46.64 -16.67 5.18
N GLN A 3 -46.25 -15.73 4.32
CA GLN A 3 -44.83 -15.44 4.07
C GLN A 3 -44.28 -14.68 5.28
N THR A 4 -43.59 -15.39 6.16
CA THR A 4 -42.66 -14.80 7.12
C THR A 4 -41.51 -14.19 6.34
N THR A 5 -41.55 -12.87 6.16
CA THR A 5 -40.42 -12.04 5.74
C THR A 5 -39.29 -12.21 6.75
N ARG A 6 -38.34 -13.10 6.44
CA ARG A 6 -37.06 -13.19 7.14
C ARG A 6 -36.32 -11.88 6.87
N SER A 7 -36.34 -10.96 7.82
CA SER A 7 -35.48 -9.78 7.84
C SER A 7 -34.03 -10.27 7.73
N GLN A 8 -33.47 -10.25 6.52
CA GLN A 8 -32.05 -10.47 6.33
C GLN A 8 -31.34 -9.33 7.08
N PRO A 9 -30.44 -9.61 8.03
CA PRO A 9 -29.64 -8.56 8.64
C PRO A 9 -28.93 -7.85 7.49
N ARG A 10 -29.22 -6.58 7.28
CA ARG A 10 -28.48 -5.73 6.35
C ARG A 10 -27.02 -5.85 6.75
N PRO A 11 -26.09 -6.23 5.85
CA PRO A 11 -24.68 -6.25 6.19
C PRO A 11 -24.29 -4.81 6.53
N THR A 12 -24.16 -4.53 7.81
CA THR A 12 -23.65 -3.26 8.30
C THR A 12 -22.22 -3.17 7.83
N ILE A 13 -21.94 -2.18 6.98
CA ILE A 13 -20.61 -1.82 6.48
C ILE A 13 -19.80 -1.22 7.66
N HIS A 14 -19.60 -1.98 8.72
CA HIS A 14 -18.86 -1.59 9.92
C HIS A 14 -18.01 -2.75 10.42
N GLY A 15 -17.30 -3.44 9.50
CA GLY A 15 -16.05 -4.07 9.90
C GLY A 15 -15.08 -2.95 10.25
N SER A 16 -14.72 -2.80 11.53
CA SER A 16 -13.74 -1.81 11.98
C SER A 16 -12.50 -1.83 11.08
N LEU A 17 -12.02 -0.65 10.65
CA LEU A 17 -10.79 -0.52 9.82
C LEU A 17 -9.57 -1.14 10.51
N PHE A 18 -9.64 -1.32 11.82
CA PHE A 18 -8.62 -1.93 12.65
C PHE A 18 -9.03 -3.29 13.21
N ALA A 19 -10.05 -3.94 12.64
CA ALA A 19 -10.43 -5.29 13.02
C ALA A 19 -9.22 -6.24 12.85
N THR A 20 -8.88 -6.93 13.93
CA THR A 20 -7.80 -7.93 13.97
C THR A 20 -8.39 -9.28 14.39
N ASP A 21 -7.78 -10.36 13.93
CA ASP A 21 -8.16 -11.74 14.26
C ASP A 21 -7.33 -12.32 15.42
N HIS A 22 -6.53 -11.50 16.11
CA HIS A 22 -5.64 -11.85 17.24
C HIS A 22 -4.62 -12.96 16.93
N LYS A 23 -4.39 -13.28 15.65
CA LYS A 23 -3.38 -14.25 15.22
C LYS A 23 -2.11 -13.53 14.75
N PRO A 24 -0.92 -14.13 14.92
CA PRO A 24 0.31 -13.57 14.40
C PRO A 24 0.38 -13.74 12.88
N HIS A 25 0.54 -12.64 12.16
CA HIS A 25 0.74 -12.59 10.69
C HIS A 25 2.12 -12.02 10.32
N PRO A 26 3.22 -12.73 10.60
CA PRO A 26 4.58 -12.18 10.48
C PRO A 26 4.93 -11.75 9.05
N LYS A 27 4.46 -12.49 8.04
CA LYS A 27 4.75 -12.19 6.62
C LYS A 27 4.06 -10.90 6.16
N VAL A 28 2.78 -10.74 6.49
CA VAL A 28 2.00 -9.56 6.10
C VAL A 28 2.45 -8.32 6.86
N ASN A 29 2.76 -8.46 8.15
CA ASN A 29 3.32 -7.36 8.94
C ASN A 29 4.69 -6.90 8.41
N ALA A 30 5.55 -7.83 7.96
CA ALA A 30 6.81 -7.48 7.33
C ALA A 30 6.60 -6.74 5.98
N LEU A 31 5.71 -7.24 5.12
CA LEU A 31 5.37 -6.58 3.85
C LEU A 31 4.79 -5.18 4.07
N LEU A 32 3.93 -5.01 5.07
CA LEU A 32 3.41 -3.72 5.50
C LEU A 32 4.53 -2.77 5.91
N GLY A 33 5.43 -3.22 6.80
CA GLY A 33 6.56 -2.42 7.26
C GLY A 33 7.47 -1.99 6.09
N VAL A 34 7.82 -2.93 5.21
CA VAL A 34 8.63 -2.65 4.01
C VAL A 34 7.93 -1.62 3.11
N THR A 35 6.64 -1.80 2.84
CA THR A 35 5.88 -0.89 1.98
C THR A 35 5.84 0.52 2.58
N LEU A 36 5.61 0.65 3.88
CA LEU A 36 5.60 1.95 4.57
C LEU A 36 6.96 2.62 4.54
N VAL A 37 8.04 1.87 4.83
CA VAL A 37 9.41 2.42 4.79
C VAL A 37 9.75 2.89 3.38
N LEU A 38 9.44 2.10 2.36
CA LEU A 38 9.67 2.49 0.96
C LEU A 38 8.84 3.71 0.56
N GLY A 39 7.58 3.81 1.00
CA GLY A 39 6.73 4.96 0.74
C GLY A 39 7.27 6.24 1.40
N VAL A 40 7.69 6.15 2.67
CA VAL A 40 8.34 7.27 3.36
C VAL A 40 9.64 7.67 2.68
N LEU A 41 10.48 6.69 2.31
CA LEU A 41 11.73 6.94 1.60
C LEU A 41 11.45 7.70 0.29
N ALA A 42 10.51 7.20 -0.52
CA ALA A 42 10.17 7.79 -1.80
C ALA A 42 9.62 9.22 -1.66
N LEU A 43 8.79 9.49 -0.65
CA LEU A 43 8.28 10.84 -0.38
C LEU A 43 9.37 11.80 0.09
N VAL A 44 10.26 11.34 0.98
CA VAL A 44 11.37 12.17 1.48
C VAL A 44 12.36 12.49 0.37
N THR A 45 12.69 11.52 -0.48
CA THR A 45 13.64 11.71 -1.57
C THR A 45 13.05 12.45 -2.77
N ALA A 46 11.72 12.51 -2.91
CA ALA A 46 11.05 13.19 -4.01
C ALA A 46 11.31 14.71 -4.07
N GLY A 47 11.67 15.35 -2.96
CA GLY A 47 12.03 16.78 -2.93
C GLY A 47 13.41 17.09 -3.54
N PHE A 48 14.23 16.06 -3.81
CA PHE A 48 15.60 16.23 -4.30
C PHE A 48 15.68 15.83 -5.78
N HIS A 49 15.92 16.82 -6.64
CA HIS A 49 16.02 16.63 -8.09
C HIS A 49 17.06 15.57 -8.49
N ASN A 50 18.17 15.47 -7.76
CA ASN A 50 19.25 14.51 -8.05
C ASN A 50 18.95 13.07 -7.58
N LEU A 51 17.89 12.85 -6.77
CA LEU A 51 17.55 11.54 -6.21
C LEU A 51 16.36 10.88 -6.93
N HIS A 52 15.93 11.41 -8.08
CA HIS A 52 14.79 10.89 -8.83
C HIS A 52 14.87 9.39 -9.12
N LEU A 53 16.09 8.84 -9.24
CA LEU A 53 16.33 7.42 -9.53
C LEU A 53 15.97 6.57 -8.31
N ILE A 54 16.44 6.96 -7.12
CA ILE A 54 16.07 6.31 -5.85
C ILE A 54 14.59 6.48 -5.58
N THR A 55 14.05 7.68 -5.77
CA THR A 55 12.64 8.00 -5.59
C THR A 55 11.74 7.12 -6.48
N SER A 56 12.07 6.99 -7.76
CA SER A 56 11.30 6.17 -8.71
C SER A 56 11.41 4.68 -8.38
N TRP A 57 12.60 4.16 -8.10
CA TRP A 57 12.76 2.74 -7.78
C TRP A 57 12.15 2.36 -6.43
N ALA A 58 12.30 3.19 -5.40
CA ALA A 58 11.67 2.97 -4.11
C ALA A 58 10.14 2.99 -4.22
N GLY A 59 9.59 3.96 -4.97
CA GLY A 59 8.17 4.02 -5.27
C GLY A 59 7.69 2.78 -6.03
N LEU A 60 8.39 2.34 -7.08
CA LEU A 60 8.03 1.16 -7.87
C LEU A 60 8.05 -0.13 -7.05
N VAL A 61 9.16 -0.39 -6.34
CA VAL A 61 9.28 -1.59 -5.46
C VAL A 61 8.23 -1.55 -4.37
N GLY A 62 7.94 -0.36 -3.82
CA GLY A 62 6.90 -0.16 -2.84
C GLY A 62 5.49 -0.42 -3.37
N ILE A 63 5.17 -0.01 -4.60
CA ILE A 63 3.90 -0.34 -5.27
C ILE A 63 3.75 -1.85 -5.45
N LEU A 64 4.80 -2.53 -5.93
CA LEU A 64 4.79 -3.98 -6.14
C LEU A 64 4.60 -4.74 -4.82
N THR A 65 5.35 -4.35 -3.79
CA THR A 65 5.28 -4.95 -2.45
C THR A 65 3.91 -4.72 -1.81
N GLY A 66 3.43 -3.47 -1.86
CA GLY A 66 2.13 -3.08 -1.31
C GLY A 66 0.97 -3.76 -2.01
N GLY A 67 1.03 -3.85 -3.35
CA GLY A 67 0.05 -4.51 -4.18
C GLY A 67 0.01 -6.02 -3.93
N PHE A 68 1.18 -6.66 -3.84
CA PHE A 68 1.28 -8.07 -3.47
C PHE A 68 0.71 -8.35 -2.07
N GLY A 69 0.98 -7.45 -1.11
CA GLY A 69 0.44 -7.53 0.24
C GLY A 69 -1.09 -7.52 0.31
N GLN A 70 -1.77 -6.84 -0.63
CA GLN A 70 -3.24 -6.85 -0.68
C GLN A 70 -3.81 -8.25 -0.90
N PHE A 71 -3.15 -9.08 -1.71
CA PHE A 71 -3.62 -10.43 -2.05
C PHE A 71 -3.42 -11.45 -0.92
N ILE A 72 -2.51 -11.19 0.02
CA ILE A 72 -2.18 -12.11 1.12
C ILE A 72 -2.85 -11.70 2.43
N SER A 73 -3.25 -10.43 2.56
CA SER A 73 -3.78 -9.89 3.82
C SER A 73 -5.10 -10.55 4.24
N ALA A 74 -5.11 -11.09 5.45
CA ALA A 74 -6.27 -11.77 6.03
C ALA A 74 -7.20 -10.80 6.77
N THR A 75 -6.65 -9.69 7.30
CA THR A 75 -7.40 -8.75 8.14
C THR A 75 -7.59 -7.39 7.47
N THR A 76 -8.63 -6.67 7.89
CA THR A 76 -8.91 -5.29 7.42
C THR A 76 -7.80 -4.33 7.83
N ARG A 77 -7.22 -4.51 9.03
CA ARG A 77 -6.12 -3.66 9.53
C ARG A 77 -4.89 -3.70 8.63
N GLU A 78 -4.46 -4.89 8.24
CA GLU A 78 -3.29 -5.08 7.37
C GLU A 78 -3.50 -4.43 6.00
N ARG A 79 -4.69 -4.68 5.42
CA ARG A 79 -5.08 -4.10 4.12
C ARG A 79 -5.05 -2.58 4.17
N PHE A 80 -5.62 -2.00 5.23
CA PHE A 80 -5.67 -0.54 5.38
C PHE A 80 -4.26 0.06 5.46
N GLY A 81 -3.37 -0.51 6.27
CA GLY A 81 -1.98 -0.06 6.36
C GLY A 81 -1.25 -0.18 5.01
N LEU A 82 -1.45 -1.28 4.29
CA LEU A 82 -0.84 -1.50 2.98
C LEU A 82 -1.38 -0.52 1.94
N ILE A 83 -2.66 -0.14 1.99
CA ILE A 83 -3.23 0.89 1.09
C ILE A 83 -2.57 2.24 1.33
N ILE A 84 -2.36 2.63 2.60
CA ILE A 84 -1.66 3.87 2.93
C ILE A 84 -0.23 3.85 2.40
N GLY A 85 0.50 2.75 2.65
CA GLY A 85 1.84 2.57 2.12
C GLY A 85 1.89 2.61 0.59
N LEU A 86 0.96 1.92 -0.08
CA LEU A 86 0.82 1.92 -1.53
C LEU A 86 0.61 3.34 -2.08
N GLY A 87 -0.25 4.13 -1.43
CA GLY A 87 -0.50 5.53 -1.80
C GLY A 87 0.76 6.39 -1.69
N ALA A 88 1.52 6.26 -0.59
CA ALA A 88 2.79 6.95 -0.41
C ALA A 88 3.82 6.57 -1.49
N CYS A 89 3.95 5.27 -1.78
CA CYS A 89 4.81 4.76 -2.85
C CYS A 89 4.39 5.28 -4.24
N ALA A 90 3.09 5.32 -4.52
CA ALA A 90 2.56 5.83 -5.79
C ALA A 90 2.85 7.31 -5.99
N LEU A 91 2.67 8.12 -4.95
CA LEU A 91 3.02 9.54 -4.98
C LEU A 91 4.52 9.75 -5.18
N GLY A 92 5.36 9.06 -4.41
CA GLY A 92 6.81 9.10 -4.56
C GLY A 92 7.25 8.66 -5.96
N PHE A 93 6.71 7.57 -6.48
CA PHE A 93 7.00 7.10 -7.84
C PHE A 93 6.66 8.15 -8.91
N PHE A 94 5.47 8.75 -8.83
CA PHE A 94 5.03 9.74 -9.81
C PHE A 94 5.92 10.98 -9.81
N LEU A 95 6.31 11.44 -8.61
CA LEU A 95 7.28 12.52 -8.45
C LEU A 95 8.66 12.11 -8.96
N GLY A 96 9.15 10.91 -8.69
CA GLY A 96 10.42 10.42 -9.25
C GLY A 96 10.39 10.41 -10.78
N MET A 97 9.29 9.97 -11.36
CA MET A 97 9.08 9.94 -12.81
C MET A 97 9.09 11.34 -13.42
N SER A 98 8.53 12.35 -12.74
CA SER A 98 8.53 13.73 -13.25
C SER A 98 9.90 14.39 -13.27
N HIS A 99 10.86 13.89 -12.47
CA HIS A 99 12.20 14.48 -12.34
C HIS A 99 13.29 13.81 -13.19
N GLY A 100 12.98 12.74 -13.94
CA GLY A 100 13.98 12.05 -14.78
C GLY A 100 13.74 10.56 -14.97
N GLY A 101 12.73 9.99 -14.31
CA GLY A 101 12.34 8.59 -14.52
C GLY A 101 13.29 7.57 -13.90
N LEU A 102 12.98 6.29 -14.15
CA LEU A 102 13.67 5.12 -13.58
C LEU A 102 15.14 4.97 -14.01
N PHE A 103 15.55 5.67 -15.07
CA PHE A 103 16.87 5.51 -15.67
C PHE A 103 17.69 6.79 -15.69
N GLY A 104 17.11 7.98 -15.46
CA GLY A 104 17.89 9.20 -15.23
C GLY A 104 18.92 9.56 -16.31
N GLY A 105 18.74 9.10 -17.55
CA GLY A 105 19.73 9.25 -18.63
C GLY A 105 20.91 8.25 -18.62
N VAL A 106 20.93 7.25 -17.72
CA VAL A 106 21.95 6.19 -17.65
C VAL A 106 21.90 5.22 -18.85
N VAL A 107 20.75 5.16 -19.54
CA VAL A 107 20.55 4.37 -20.77
C VAL A 107 20.38 5.31 -21.98
N SER A 108 21.14 6.40 -22.02
CA SER A 108 21.23 7.28 -23.19
C SER A 108 22.36 6.89 -24.12
#